data_AF-A0A3M2JK38-F1
#
_entry.id   AF-A0A3M2JK38-F1
#
_cell.length_a   1.000
_cell.length_b   1.000
_cell.length_c   1.000
_cell.angle_alpha   90.00
_cell.angle_beta   90.00
_cell.angle_gamma   90.00
#
_symmetry.space_group_name_H-M   'P 1'
#
loop_
_entity.id
_entity.type
_entity.pdbx_description
1 polymer ?
#
loop_
_entity_poly.entity_id
_entity_poly.type
_entity_poly.pdbx_seq_one_letter_code
_entity_poly.pdbx_strand_id
1 'polypeptide(L)' 'MELPVAWSVVLLVAGAWSLLVWPQFGRRIVKDPRSRDAQGRPTRFLTVHVVLISVSMLLGAATALVGVLALV' A
#
# COMPACT_ATOMS: atom_id res chain seq x y z
N MET A 1 15.74 -16.00 -12.66
CA MET A 1 14.62 -16.92 -12.38
C MET A 1 13.63 -16.71 -13.49
N GLU A 2 13.36 -17.71 -14.33
CA GLU A 2 12.37 -17.60 -15.39
C GLU A 2 10.97 -17.82 -14.79
N LEU A 3 10.23 -16.74 -14.51
CA LEU A 3 8.83 -16.84 -14.13
C LEU A 3 7.97 -16.88 -15.40
N PRO A 4 6.95 -17.75 -15.49
CA PRO A 4 5.96 -17.66 -16.55
C PRO A 4 5.33 -16.27 -16.63
N VAL A 5 5.10 -15.76 -17.84
CA VAL A 5 4.53 -14.42 -18.10
C VAL A 5 3.24 -14.19 -17.30
N ALA A 6 2.38 -15.20 -17.19
CA ALA A 6 1.16 -15.12 -16.41
C ALA A 6 1.42 -14.75 -14.93
N TRP A 7 2.48 -15.29 -14.32
CA TRP A 7 2.84 -14.97 -12.94
C TRP A 7 3.43 -13.57 -12.81
N SER A 8 4.24 -13.12 -13.78
CA SER A 8 4.72 -11.74 -13.82
C SER A 8 3.56 -10.74 -13.91
N VAL A 9 2.54 -11.02 -14.73
CA VAL A 9 1.32 -10.21 -14.81
C VAL A 9 0.57 -10.19 -13.48
N VAL A 10 0.44 -11.34 -12.80
CA VAL A 10 -0.20 -11.41 -11.47
C VAL A 10 0.53 -10.52 -10.46
N LEU A 11 1.87 -10.55 -10.44
CA LEU A 11 2.68 -9.71 -9.55
C LEU A 11 2.49 -8.21 -9.85
N LEU A 12 2.48 -7.84 -11.13
CA LEU A 12 2.23 -6.46 -11.55
C LEU A 12 0.85 -5.97 -11.11
N VAL A 13 -0.20 -6.78 -11.35
CA VAL A 13 -1.57 -6.44 -10.96
C VAL A 13 -1.69 -6.33 -9.44
N ALA A 14 -1.12 -7.28 -8.69
CA ALA A 14 -1.16 -7.27 -7.23
C ALA A 14 -0.43 -6.04 -6.64
N GLY A 15 0.76 -5.73 -7.16
CA GLY A 15 1.52 -4.55 -6.74
C GLY A 15 0.81 -3.24 -7.07
N ALA A 16 0.30 -3.11 -8.31
CA ALA A 16 -0.46 -1.94 -8.74
C ALA A 16 -1.74 -1.75 -7.91
N TRP A 17 -2.48 -2.83 -7.65
CA TRP A 17 -3.69 -2.79 -6.82
C TRP A 17 -3.40 -2.24 -5.43
N SER A 18 -2.34 -2.73 -4.77
CA SER A 18 -1.90 -2.21 -3.47
C SER A 18 -1.65 -0.70 -3.53
N LEU A 19 -0.90 -0.24 -4.53
CA LEU A 19 -0.58 1.19 -4.69
C LEU A 19 -1.80 2.08 -4.99
N LEU A 20 -2.84 1.53 -5.63
CA LEU A 20 -4.06 2.27 -5.96
C LEU A 20 -5.04 2.36 -4.80
N VAL A 21 -5.22 1.27 -4.05
CA VAL A 21 -6.26 1.17 -3.00
C VAL A 21 -5.83 1.90 -1.72
N TRP A 22 -4.59 1.71 -1.28
CA TRP A 22 -4.15 2.21 0.02
C TRP A 22 -4.18 3.74 0.16
N PRO A 23 -3.85 4.56 -0.85
CA PRO A 23 -4.01 6.02 -0.75
C PRO A 23 -5.45 6.45 -0.50
N GLN A 24 -6.43 5.81 -1.15
CA GLN A 24 -7.84 6.13 -0.94
C GLN A 24 -8.30 5.71 0.46
N PHE A 25 -7.83 4.58 0.97
CA PHE A 25 -8.07 4.16 2.35
C PHE A 25 -7.44 5.14 3.36
N GLY A 26 -6.18 5.56 3.14
CA GLY A 26 -5.51 6.54 3.98
C GLY A 26 -6.25 7.87 4.05
N ARG A 27 -6.81 8.36 2.93
CA ARG A 27 -7.67 9.56 2.92
C ARG A 27 -8.90 9.41 3.82
N ARG A 28 -9.50 8.21 3.89
CA ARG A 28 -10.64 7.93 4.78
C ARG A 28 -10.19 7.91 6.25
N ILE A 29 -9.06 7.28 6.55
CA ILE A 29 -8.50 7.24 7.91
C ILE A 29 -8.23 8.66 8.41
N VAL A 30 -7.56 9.52 7.63
CA VAL A 30 -7.26 10.89 8.05
C VAL A 30 -8.53 11.69 8.41
N LYS A 31 -9.66 11.39 7.76
CA LYS A 31 -10.96 12.04 8.01
C LYS A 31 -11.78 11.38 9.14
N ASP A 32 -11.36 10.23 9.65
CA ASP A 32 -12.05 9.53 10.75
C ASP A 32 -11.94 10.38 12.04
N PRO A 33 -13.05 10.58 12.80
CA PRO A 33 -13.03 11.33 14.05
C PRO A 33 -12.01 10.83 15.08
N ARG A 34 -11.64 9.54 15.05
CA ARG A 34 -10.65 8.94 15.97
C ARG A 34 -9.21 9.28 15.62
N SER A 35 -8.94 9.86 14.46
CA SER A 35 -7.58 10.10 13.96
C SER A 35 -6.86 11.24 14.66
N ARG A 36 -7.60 12.19 15.23
CA ARG A 36 -7.04 13.32 15.96
C ARG A 36 -7.75 13.48 17.30
N ASP A 37 -7.00 13.91 18.31
CA ASP A 37 -7.58 14.24 19.61
C ASP A 37 -8.21 15.65 19.61
N ALA A 38 -8.76 16.07 20.76
CA ALA A 38 -9.39 17.38 20.92
C ALA A 38 -8.44 18.57 20.66
N GLN A 39 -7.13 18.37 20.73
CA GLN A 39 -6.11 19.37 20.43
C GLN A 39 -5.58 19.23 18.99
N GLY A 40 -6.18 18.35 18.18
CA GLY A 40 -5.80 18.11 16.79
C GLY A 40 -4.56 17.23 16.62
N ARG A 41 -3.99 16.65 17.68
CA ARG A 41 -2.77 15.83 17.62
C ARG A 41 -3.09 14.44 17.05
N PRO A 42 -2.18 13.82 16.28
CA PRO A 42 -2.37 12.48 15.75
C PRO A 42 -2.50 11.45 16.89
N THR A 43 -3.55 10.64 16.82
CA THR A 43 -3.74 9.55 17.78
C THR A 43 -2.94 8.30 17.40
N ARG A 44 -2.89 7.31 18.29
CA ARG A 44 -2.34 5.99 17.97
C ARG A 44 -3.11 5.32 16.82
N PHE A 45 -4.43 5.56 16.72
CA PHE A 45 -5.25 5.06 15.61
C PHE A 45 -4.71 5.55 14.27
N LEU A 46 -4.50 6.86 14.11
CA LEU A 46 -3.95 7.42 12.87
C LEU A 46 -2.53 6.90 12.61
N THR A 47 -1.68 6.89 13.63
CA THR A 47 -0.27 6.50 13.50
C THR A 47 -0.13 5.05 13.02
N VAL A 48 -0.83 4.11 13.65
CA VAL A 48 -0.78 2.69 13.27
C VAL A 48 -1.24 2.48 11.84
N HIS A 49 -2.35 3.10 11.44
CA HIS A 49 -2.89 2.94 10.09
C HIS A 49 -1.98 3.56 9.03
N VAL A 50 -1.37 4.72 9.30
CA VAL A 50 -0.39 5.32 8.38
C VAL A 50 0.80 4.38 8.21
N VAL A 51 1.35 3.84 9.30
CA VAL A 51 2.47 2.87 9.22
C VAL A 51 2.08 1.63 8.41
N LEU A 52 0.92 1.03 8.70
CA LEU A 52 0.43 -0.15 7.97
C LEU A 52 0.27 0.16 6.47
N ILE A 53 -0.38 1.27 6.13
CA ILE A 53 -0.56 1.73 4.75
C ILE A 53 0.78 1.91 4.05
N SER A 54 1.72 2.63 4.68
CA SER A 54 3.04 2.90 4.10
C SER A 54 3.82 1.62 3.85
N VAL A 55 3.84 0.69 4.82
CA VAL A 55 4.52 -0.60 4.66
C VAL A 55 3.85 -1.43 3.57
N SER A 56 2.51 -1.51 3.54
CA SER A 56 1.80 -2.25 2.49
C SER A 56 2.02 -1.67 1.09
N MET A 57 2.15 -0.35 0.95
CA MET A 57 2.50 0.28 -0.31
C MET A 57 3.94 -0.01 -0.72
N LEU A 58 4.90 0.03 0.21
CA LEU A 58 6.29 -0.35 -0.08
C LEU A 58 6.39 -1.81 -0.54
N LEU A 59 5.68 -2.72 0.14
CA LEU A 59 5.59 -4.13 -0.27
C LEU A 59 4.90 -4.25 -1.64
N GLY A 60 3.84 -3.49 -1.90
CA GLY A 60 3.18 -3.45 -3.21
C GLY A 60 4.12 -3.00 -4.33
N ALA A 61 4.91 -1.95 -4.10
CA ALA A 61 5.92 -1.48 -5.04
C ALA A 61 7.01 -2.53 -5.29
N ALA A 62 7.49 -3.19 -4.23
CA ALA A 62 8.45 -4.29 -4.36
C ALA A 62 7.88 -5.47 -5.17
N THR A 63 6.62 -5.85 -4.93
CA THR A 63 5.91 -6.88 -5.69
C THR A 63 5.81 -6.51 -7.17
N ALA A 64 5.42 -5.27 -7.49
CA ALA A 64 5.38 -4.79 -8.87
C ALA A 64 6.78 -4.81 -9.51
N LEU A 65 7.81 -4.37 -8.78
CA LEU A 65 9.20 -4.39 -9.26
C LEU A 65 9.66 -5.81 -9.60
N VAL A 66 9.38 -6.80 -8.76
CA VAL A 66 9.69 -8.21 -9.07
C VAL A 66 8.95 -8.66 -10.33
N GLY A 67 7.69 -8.27 -10.52
CA GLY A 67 6.93 -8.54 -11.75
C GLY A 67 7.58 -7.94 -13.00
N VAL A 68 8.12 -6.71 -12.91
CA VAL A 68 8.85 -6.07 -14.01
C VAL A 68 10.17 -6.80 -14.29
N LEU A 69 10.97 -7.07 -13.25
CA LEU A 69 12.26 -7.74 -13.38
C LEU A 69 12.14 -9.16 -13.93
N ALA A 70 10.99 -9.80 -13.77
CA ALA A 70 10.71 -11.13 -14.29
C ALA A 70 10.22 -11.14 -15.76
N LEU A 71 10.09 -9.97 -16.40
CA LEU A 71 9.75 -9.83 -17.82
C LEU A 71 10.95 -9.41 -18.68
N VAL A 72 12.10 -9.14 -18.07
CA VAL A 72 13.35 -8.69 -18.70
C VAL A 72 14.39 -9.79 -18.55
#